data_AF-A0A0P7BC80-F1
#
_entry.id   AF-A0A0P7BC80-F1
#
_cell.length_a   1.000
_cell.length_b   1.000
_cell.length_c   1.000
_cell.angle_alpha   90.00
_cell.angle_beta   90.00
_cell.angle_gamma   90.00
#
_symmetry.space_group_name_H-M   'P 1'
#
loop_
_entity.id
_entity.type
_entity.pdbx_description
1 polymer ?
#
loop_
_entity_poly.entity_id
_entity_poly.type
_entity_poly.pdbx_seq_one_letter_code
_entity_poly.pdbx_strand_id
1 'polypeptide(L)'
;MGYSEVYCQICGVSFNIGRIRKAGEPRSAAWNDSGFAGGGFVDSKHYTRRDCPPGCMVTLRKSEYSYGDFSEGYADPPVGTRSDGGVTFEGSPDDVFYPECPDPLPPNEIDTRFTGIGKTHILEHIAGPDCVGESWCGGGYNGNNISVDEMRGCNTLQCLVRKQSDWQPDADDEEFEREGQFFLSGLSDYMPSRDMDSPTVFPARHHCADPRAETYIWDLSDLDEYALPFHPTCLEVFKRASLRRSGKVDYAALQGWWQIDGIEDNYDEFPRDEAVDEAREQWWQHNFESEWLAANSCYVPGLRSVLDSVEHLDERAEFRSTGQGSVGDQPPTDIFSRLPQELRTMVVMDLDSSSIASLRIASRSFSPLPQAVFQALTLRERPWLWEAWSSLDYSFWSSVTAKELRDAADAGAEILKGASVPVTLLDANTTDWYGLFKRISVGLKDGQLKGLQNRRRIWKDCQEILDRAADYRRKGKM
;
A
#
# COMPACT_ATOMS: atom_id res chain seq x y z
N MET A 1 13.64 20.11 17.58
CA MET A 1 13.21 20.07 16.17
C MET A 1 11.98 19.19 16.12
N GLY A 2 11.01 19.49 15.26
CA GLY A 2 9.76 18.75 15.17
C GLY A 2 9.90 17.63 14.13
N TYR A 3 9.36 16.45 14.44
CA TYR A 3 9.30 15.31 13.52
C TYR A 3 8.70 15.72 12.17
N SER A 4 9.27 15.21 11.08
CA SER A 4 8.87 15.49 9.70
C SER A 4 8.95 14.20 8.87
N GLU A 5 7.85 13.80 8.23
CA GLU A 5 7.79 12.55 7.47
C GLU A 5 8.33 12.65 6.05
N VAL A 6 8.88 11.53 5.56
CA VAL A 6 9.14 11.29 4.15
C VAL A 6 8.07 10.33 3.63
N TYR A 7 7.42 10.68 2.51
CA TYR A 7 6.33 9.90 1.93
C TYR A 7 6.77 9.14 0.68
N CYS A 8 6.03 8.09 0.33
CA CYS A 8 6.13 7.49 -0.99
C CYS A 8 5.78 8.51 -2.07
N GLN A 9 6.71 8.81 -2.98
CA GLN A 9 6.48 9.81 -4.02
C GLN A 9 5.43 9.38 -5.05
N ILE A 10 5.23 8.08 -5.24
CA ILE A 10 4.24 7.57 -6.19
C ILE A 10 2.82 7.71 -5.64
N CYS A 11 2.58 7.33 -4.38
CA CYS A 11 1.22 7.23 -3.83
C CYS A 11 0.91 8.21 -2.69
N GLY A 12 1.90 8.94 -2.21
CA GLY A 12 1.77 9.91 -1.13
C GLY A 12 1.56 9.35 0.28
N VAL A 13 1.40 8.04 0.45
CA VAL A 13 1.22 7.40 1.77
C VAL A 13 2.55 7.31 2.52
N SER A 14 2.50 7.46 3.85
CA SER A 14 3.66 7.30 4.74
C SER A 14 4.17 5.86 4.77
N PHE A 15 5.47 5.69 4.99
CA PHE A 15 6.08 4.39 5.29
C PHE A 15 5.93 3.99 6.76
N ASN A 16 5.49 4.92 7.60
CA ASN A 16 5.43 4.80 9.05
C ASN A 16 3.98 4.56 9.50
N ILE A 17 3.40 3.48 8.98
CA ILE A 17 2.02 3.07 9.29
C ILE A 17 2.00 2.08 10.46
N GLY A 18 1.27 2.39 11.53
CA GLY A 18 0.97 1.47 12.62
C GLY A 18 -0.28 0.63 12.39
N ARG A 19 -0.38 -0.48 13.13
CA ARG A 19 -1.57 -1.34 13.20
C ARG A 19 -1.83 -1.78 14.64
N ILE A 20 -3.08 -1.61 15.08
CA ILE A 20 -3.57 -2.11 16.36
C ILE A 20 -4.25 -3.46 16.12
N ARG A 21 -3.78 -4.52 16.79
CA ARG A 21 -4.37 -5.86 16.62
C ARG A 21 -5.75 -6.00 17.27
N LYS A 22 -6.56 -6.93 16.76
CA LYS A 22 -7.84 -7.31 17.37
C LYS A 22 -7.69 -8.45 18.38
N ALA A 23 -8.77 -8.68 19.14
CA ALA A 23 -8.87 -9.82 20.03
C ALA A 23 -8.66 -11.14 19.27
N GLY A 24 -7.75 -11.99 19.75
CA GLY A 24 -7.42 -13.29 19.15
C GLY A 24 -6.26 -13.29 18.16
N GLU A 25 -5.75 -12.13 17.75
CA GLU A 25 -4.52 -12.06 16.95
C GLU A 25 -3.25 -12.15 17.83
N PRO A 26 -2.17 -12.77 17.32
CA PRO A 26 -0.90 -12.82 18.02
C PRO A 26 -0.27 -11.42 18.18
N ARG A 27 0.70 -11.31 19.08
CA ARG A 27 1.41 -10.04 19.33
C ARG A 27 2.10 -9.46 18.09
N SER A 28 2.58 -10.32 17.21
CA SER A 28 3.22 -9.93 15.94
C SER A 28 2.26 -9.28 14.95
N ALA A 29 0.94 -9.31 15.20
CA ALA A 29 -0.05 -8.62 14.38
C ALA A 29 -0.21 -7.13 14.73
N ALA A 30 0.51 -6.62 15.74
CA ALA A 30 0.53 -5.20 16.07
C ALA A 30 1.94 -4.64 15.84
N TRP A 31 2.01 -3.39 15.37
CA TRP A 31 3.23 -2.61 15.20
C TRP A 31 2.90 -1.11 15.28
N ASN A 32 3.87 -0.27 15.64
CA ASN A 32 3.69 1.17 15.74
C ASN A 32 4.12 1.90 14.47
N ASP A 33 3.79 3.18 14.42
CA ASP A 33 4.17 4.16 13.40
C ASP A 33 5.59 4.74 13.62
N SER A 34 6.16 4.64 14.82
CA SER A 34 7.46 5.24 15.15
C SER A 34 8.66 4.52 14.52
N GLY A 35 8.43 3.36 13.90
CA GLY A 35 9.32 2.75 12.92
C GLY A 35 10.68 2.22 13.41
N PHE A 36 11.11 2.48 14.64
CA PHE A 36 12.45 2.14 15.17
C PHE A 36 12.86 0.65 15.07
N ALA A 37 11.98 -0.26 14.65
CA ALA A 37 12.34 -1.60 14.20
C ALA A 37 11.27 -2.31 13.34
N GLY A 38 10.31 -1.61 12.71
CA GLY A 38 9.12 -2.28 12.13
C GLY A 38 8.42 -3.24 13.12
N GLY A 39 8.65 -2.98 14.41
CA GLY A 39 8.50 -3.91 15.50
C GLY A 39 8.16 -3.10 16.74
N GLY A 40 7.18 -3.60 17.49
CA GLY A 40 6.61 -2.87 18.60
C GLY A 40 5.11 -3.02 18.61
N PHE A 41 4.43 -2.02 19.15
CA PHE A 41 2.98 -1.95 19.25
C PHE A 41 2.64 -0.49 19.55
N VAL A 42 1.43 -0.10 19.20
CA VAL A 42 0.86 1.18 19.56
C VAL A 42 0.82 1.31 21.09
N ASP A 43 1.62 2.22 21.63
CA ASP A 43 1.69 2.53 23.05
C ASP A 43 0.39 3.24 23.48
N SER A 44 -0.15 2.85 24.63
CA SER A 44 -1.32 3.47 25.24
C SER A 44 -0.98 4.42 26.40
N LYS A 45 0.25 4.97 26.48
CA LYS A 45 0.65 6.00 27.47
C LYS A 45 -0.28 7.22 27.56
N HIS A 46 -1.08 7.49 26.53
CA HIS A 46 -2.09 8.57 26.52
C HIS A 46 -3.51 8.12 26.89
N TYR A 47 -3.68 6.87 27.31
CA TYR A 47 -4.99 6.27 27.48
C TYR A 47 -5.53 6.54 28.87
N THR A 48 -6.52 7.43 28.96
CA THR A 48 -7.41 7.43 30.12
C THR A 48 -8.59 6.52 29.86
N ARG A 49 -9.00 5.80 30.90
CA ARG A 49 -10.05 4.75 31.00
C ARG A 49 -11.42 5.03 30.33
N ARG A 50 -11.64 6.20 29.70
CA ARG A 50 -12.95 6.70 29.27
C ARG A 50 -13.16 6.82 27.76
N ASP A 51 -12.12 6.70 26.95
CA ASP A 51 -12.19 7.21 25.57
C ASP A 51 -12.38 6.12 24.49
N CYS A 52 -12.31 4.83 24.85
CA CYS A 52 -12.58 3.74 23.91
C CYS A 52 -13.98 3.14 24.05
N PRO A 53 -14.59 2.71 22.92
CA PRO A 53 -15.87 2.03 22.94
C PRO A 53 -15.76 0.64 23.59
N PRO A 54 -16.90 0.05 24.01
CA PRO A 54 -16.95 -1.30 24.54
C PRO A 54 -16.28 -2.32 23.60
N GLY A 55 -15.57 -3.29 24.17
CA GLY A 55 -14.90 -4.37 23.42
C GLY A 55 -13.40 -4.14 23.16
N CYS A 56 -12.88 -2.94 23.41
CA CYS A 56 -11.43 -2.74 23.48
C CYS A 56 -10.86 -3.43 24.74
N MET A 57 -9.63 -3.91 24.63
CA MET A 57 -8.90 -4.51 25.74
C MET A 57 -7.51 -3.89 25.85
N VAL A 58 -6.86 -4.10 26.98
CA VAL A 58 -5.48 -3.72 27.22
C VAL A 58 -4.70 -4.90 27.79
N THR A 59 -3.44 -4.98 27.46
CA THR A 59 -2.51 -5.92 28.10
C THR A 59 -1.20 -5.20 28.38
N LEU A 60 -0.41 -5.69 29.33
CA LEU A 60 0.95 -5.20 29.47
C LEU A 60 1.78 -5.81 28.35
N ARG A 61 2.82 -5.08 27.92
CA ARG A 61 3.98 -5.62 27.24
C ARG A 61 5.20 -5.19 28.02
N LYS A 62 6.20 -6.06 28.07
CA LYS A 62 7.52 -5.67 28.53
C LYS A 62 8.01 -4.58 27.59
N SER A 63 8.38 -3.44 28.16
CA SER A 63 9.06 -2.41 27.41
C SER A 63 10.37 -2.99 26.91
N GLU A 64 10.52 -3.14 25.60
CA GLU A 64 11.81 -3.46 25.00
C GLU A 64 12.78 -2.27 25.10
N TYR A 65 12.27 -1.11 25.53
CA TYR A 65 13.01 0.13 25.73
C TYR A 65 13.09 0.47 27.22
N SER A 66 14.29 0.63 27.78
CA SER A 66 14.42 1.22 29.11
C SER A 66 14.11 2.71 29.01
N TYR A 67 13.17 3.22 29.81
CA TYR A 67 12.81 4.65 29.84
C TYR A 67 13.94 5.54 30.43
N GLY A 68 15.18 5.07 30.44
CA GLY A 68 16.38 5.74 30.92
C GLY A 68 17.18 6.49 29.84
N ASP A 69 16.99 6.18 28.55
CA ASP A 69 17.77 6.79 27.47
C ASP A 69 17.17 8.10 26.91
N PHE A 70 15.96 8.48 27.31
CA PHE A 70 15.29 9.66 26.75
C PHE A 70 15.36 10.92 27.62
N SER A 71 16.04 10.90 28.78
CA SER A 71 16.13 12.08 29.64
C SER A 71 17.43 12.88 29.58
N GLU A 72 18.50 12.41 28.94
CA GLU A 72 19.73 13.21 28.81
C GLU A 72 20.46 12.95 27.49
N GLY A 73 20.12 13.74 26.46
CA GLY A 73 21.00 14.01 25.32
C GLY A 73 21.06 12.95 24.22
N TYR A 74 20.95 13.44 22.97
CA TYR A 74 21.55 12.89 21.75
C TYR A 74 22.58 11.77 21.98
N ALA A 75 22.20 10.51 21.72
CA ALA A 75 23.16 9.45 21.40
C ALA A 75 22.44 8.29 20.69
N ASP A 76 23.00 7.89 19.55
CA ASP A 76 22.64 6.73 18.74
C ASP A 76 22.54 5.43 19.58
N PRO A 77 21.77 4.41 19.14
CA PRO A 77 22.03 3.06 19.60
C PRO A 77 23.39 2.60 19.04
N PRO A 78 24.26 1.99 19.86
CA PRO A 78 25.55 1.54 19.38
C PRO A 78 25.39 0.36 18.42
N VAL A 79 25.98 0.53 17.23
CA VAL A 79 26.41 -0.55 16.34
C VAL A 79 27.16 -1.59 17.18
N GLY A 80 26.79 -2.85 17.02
CA GLY A 80 27.02 -3.89 18.01
C GLY A 80 28.46 -4.08 18.50
N THR A 81 28.57 -4.34 19.80
CA THR A 81 29.53 -5.29 20.35
C THR A 81 28.86 -6.11 21.43
N ARG A 82 28.80 -7.43 21.25
CA ARG A 82 28.63 -8.37 22.36
C ARG A 82 29.82 -8.17 23.31
N SER A 83 29.54 -7.76 24.54
CA SER A 83 30.47 -7.95 25.65
C SER A 83 29.79 -8.76 26.73
N ASP A 84 30.32 -9.96 26.95
CA ASP A 84 30.05 -10.79 28.12
C ASP A 84 30.38 -9.99 29.39
N GLY A 85 29.36 -9.67 30.18
CA GLY A 85 29.53 -8.97 31.45
C GLY A 85 28.18 -8.72 32.11
N GLY A 86 27.82 -9.58 33.06
CA GLY A 86 26.59 -9.44 33.83
C GLY A 86 26.56 -8.11 34.58
N VAL A 87 25.58 -7.27 34.27
CA VAL A 87 25.24 -6.09 35.07
C VAL A 87 24.08 -6.48 35.98
N THR A 88 24.38 -6.68 37.27
CA THR A 88 23.36 -6.77 38.32
C THR A 88 22.93 -5.35 38.68
N PHE A 89 21.68 -4.99 38.39
CA PHE A 89 21.06 -3.78 38.94
C PHE A 89 20.43 -4.10 40.30
N GLU A 90 20.89 -3.43 41.35
CA GLU A 90 20.14 -3.33 42.61
C GLU A 90 18.90 -2.47 42.36
N GLY A 91 17.74 -3.12 42.19
CA GLY A 91 16.46 -2.46 41.98
C GLY A 91 16.02 -1.68 43.22
N SER A 92 15.37 -0.53 42.99
CA SER A 92 14.58 0.15 44.01
C SER A 92 13.50 -0.82 44.56
N PRO A 93 13.17 -0.79 45.85
CA PRO A 93 12.25 -1.76 46.47
C PRO A 93 10.81 -1.74 45.91
N ASP A 94 10.46 -0.77 45.06
CA ASP A 94 9.09 -0.52 44.60
C ASP A 94 8.81 -0.94 43.15
N ASP A 95 9.78 -1.51 42.42
CA ASP A 95 9.52 -2.05 41.08
C ASP A 95 8.78 -3.39 41.19
N VAL A 96 7.44 -3.34 41.05
CA VAL A 96 6.60 -4.55 40.97
C VAL A 96 6.93 -5.29 39.67
N PHE A 97 7.69 -6.37 39.78
CA PHE A 97 8.00 -7.26 38.66
C PHE A 97 6.78 -8.11 38.34
N TYR A 98 6.20 -7.95 37.15
CA TYR A 98 5.19 -8.86 36.61
C TYR A 98 5.91 -9.91 35.74
N PRO A 99 6.18 -11.13 36.26
CA PRO A 99 6.95 -12.16 35.56
C PRO A 99 6.21 -12.74 34.35
N GLU A 100 4.88 -12.61 34.31
CA GLU A 100 4.03 -13.06 33.23
C GLU A 100 3.15 -11.92 32.75
N CYS A 101 3.08 -11.79 31.43
CA CYS A 101 2.33 -10.79 30.73
C CYS A 101 0.84 -11.20 30.75
N PRO A 102 -0.02 -10.53 31.53
CA PRO A 102 -1.35 -11.01 31.87
C PRO A 102 -2.29 -11.08 30.65
N ASP A 103 -3.31 -11.93 30.76
CA ASP A 103 -4.41 -11.98 29.80
C ASP A 103 -4.96 -10.57 29.53
N PRO A 104 -5.39 -10.25 28.30
CA PRO A 104 -6.05 -9.00 28.00
C PRO A 104 -7.24 -8.72 28.92
N LEU A 105 -7.33 -7.50 29.42
CA LEU A 105 -8.40 -7.07 30.32
C LEU A 105 -9.16 -5.86 29.78
N PRO A 106 -10.41 -5.66 30.20
CA PRO A 106 -11.12 -4.42 29.95
C PRO A 106 -10.34 -3.19 30.48
N PRO A 107 -10.34 -2.04 29.78
CA PRO A 107 -9.63 -0.84 30.21
C PRO A 107 -10.01 -0.34 31.60
N ASN A 108 -11.24 -0.63 32.03
CA ASN A 108 -11.73 -0.24 33.34
C ASN A 108 -11.20 -1.12 34.50
N GLU A 109 -10.44 -2.17 34.24
CA GLU A 109 -9.81 -2.99 35.27
C GLU A 109 -8.32 -2.68 35.48
N ILE A 110 -7.74 -1.78 34.68
CA ILE A 110 -6.31 -1.41 34.72
C ILE A 110 -5.92 -0.89 36.10
N ASP A 111 -6.60 0.16 36.59
CA ASP A 111 -6.28 0.84 37.85
C ASP A 111 -6.34 -0.10 39.07
N THR A 112 -7.09 -1.21 38.94
CA THR A 112 -7.27 -2.19 40.02
C THR A 112 -6.26 -3.33 39.98
N ARG A 113 -5.62 -3.60 38.82
CA ARG A 113 -4.68 -4.73 38.65
C ARG A 113 -3.23 -4.31 38.39
N PHE A 114 -3.00 -3.09 37.89
CA PHE A 114 -1.69 -2.58 37.49
C PHE A 114 -1.33 -1.29 38.24
N THR A 115 -1.40 -1.31 39.57
CA THR A 115 -0.86 -0.24 40.42
C THR A 115 0.67 -0.31 40.45
N GLY A 116 1.37 0.75 40.05
CA GLY A 116 2.83 0.80 40.09
C GLY A 116 3.54 0.11 38.91
N ILE A 117 3.03 0.25 37.69
CA ILE A 117 3.74 -0.17 36.47
C ILE A 117 5.12 0.49 36.47
N GLY A 118 6.17 -0.29 36.77
CA GLY A 118 7.55 0.18 36.76
C GLY A 118 7.98 0.60 35.35
N LYS A 119 9.15 1.23 35.22
CA LYS A 119 9.71 1.72 33.94
C LYS A 119 9.90 0.64 32.86
N THR A 120 9.68 -0.63 33.19
CA THR A 120 9.96 -1.80 32.37
C THR A 120 8.74 -2.36 31.62
N HIS A 121 7.54 -1.82 31.82
CA HIS A 121 6.32 -2.31 31.16
C HIS A 121 5.48 -1.15 30.61
N ILE A 122 4.87 -1.38 29.45
CA ILE A 122 4.02 -0.42 28.73
C ILE A 122 2.70 -1.10 28.42
N LEU A 123 1.61 -0.34 28.43
CA LEU A 123 0.29 -0.85 28.09
C LEU A 123 0.12 -0.91 26.56
N GLU A 124 -0.26 -2.09 26.05
CA GLU A 124 -0.70 -2.31 24.68
C GLU A 124 -2.22 -2.20 24.59
N HIS A 125 -2.71 -1.43 23.61
CA HIS A 125 -4.11 -1.39 23.25
C HIS A 125 -4.46 -2.52 22.25
N ILE A 126 -5.59 -3.20 22.49
CA ILE A 126 -6.17 -4.21 21.60
C ILE A 126 -7.54 -3.70 21.17
N ALA A 127 -7.71 -3.46 19.87
CA ALA A 127 -8.88 -2.79 19.34
C ALA A 127 -10.12 -3.69 19.37
N GLY A 128 -11.22 -3.14 19.88
CA GLY A 128 -12.56 -3.66 19.65
C GLY A 128 -13.06 -3.32 18.23
N PRO A 129 -14.15 -3.95 17.76
CA PRO A 129 -14.69 -3.72 16.42
C PRO A 129 -15.05 -2.26 16.15
N ASP A 130 -15.62 -1.58 17.15
CA ASP A 130 -16.09 -0.20 17.01
C ASP A 130 -15.01 0.84 17.36
N CYS A 131 -13.75 0.43 17.55
CA CYS A 131 -12.68 1.35 17.90
C CYS A 131 -12.32 2.25 16.72
N VAL A 132 -12.59 3.55 16.84
CA VAL A 132 -12.48 4.54 15.76
C VAL A 132 -11.28 5.51 15.86
N GLY A 133 -10.35 5.31 16.80
CA GLY A 133 -8.98 5.84 16.65
C GLY A 133 -8.72 7.35 16.77
N GLU A 134 -9.69 8.21 16.50
CA GLU A 134 -9.51 9.58 15.97
C GLU A 134 -8.81 10.64 16.85
N SER A 135 -8.34 10.32 18.06
CA SER A 135 -7.53 11.32 18.79
C SER A 135 -6.72 10.77 19.96
N TRP A 136 -7.04 9.56 20.45
CA TRP A 136 -6.46 9.06 21.71
C TRP A 136 -6.09 7.57 21.69
N CYS A 137 -6.32 6.86 20.58
CA CYS A 137 -6.01 5.42 20.45
C CYS A 137 -4.69 5.11 19.72
N GLY A 138 -3.91 6.15 19.37
CA GLY A 138 -2.43 6.06 19.34
C GLY A 138 -1.75 5.56 18.06
N GLY A 139 -2.09 6.08 16.87
CA GLY A 139 -1.14 5.95 15.74
C GLY A 139 -1.12 4.57 15.05
N GLY A 140 -2.29 3.95 14.87
CA GLY A 140 -2.39 2.77 14.01
C GLY A 140 -3.80 2.42 13.54
N TYR A 141 -3.89 1.76 12.39
CA TYR A 141 -5.16 1.27 11.85
C TYR A 141 -5.74 0.11 12.67
N ASN A 142 -7.07 0.05 12.79
CA ASN A 142 -7.78 -0.99 13.54
C ASN A 142 -7.75 -2.34 12.79
N GLY A 143 -7.18 -3.36 13.44
CA GLY A 143 -7.06 -4.71 12.90
C GLY A 143 -8.37 -5.46 12.65
N ASN A 144 -9.50 -4.94 13.15
CA ASN A 144 -10.83 -5.43 12.79
C ASN A 144 -11.24 -4.99 11.36
N ASN A 145 -10.73 -3.85 10.90
CA ASN A 145 -11.05 -3.29 9.60
C ASN A 145 -10.04 -3.68 8.52
N ILE A 146 -8.79 -3.97 8.91
CA ILE A 146 -7.73 -4.40 7.99
C ILE A 146 -6.84 -5.49 8.60
N SER A 147 -6.61 -6.55 7.83
CA SER A 147 -5.79 -7.70 8.22
C SER A 147 -4.29 -7.45 8.03
N VAL A 148 -3.46 -8.28 8.70
CA VAL A 148 -2.00 -8.29 8.50
C VAL A 148 -1.65 -8.57 7.04
N ASP A 149 -2.35 -9.53 6.43
CA ASP A 149 -2.13 -9.91 5.03
C ASP A 149 -2.48 -8.77 4.07
N GLU A 150 -3.56 -8.03 4.33
CA GLU A 150 -3.91 -6.83 3.56
C GLU A 150 -2.83 -5.75 3.69
N MET A 151 -2.16 -5.60 4.84
CA MET A 151 -1.14 -4.56 5.08
C MET A 151 0.29 -4.99 4.72
N ARG A 152 0.51 -6.21 4.21
CA ARG A 152 1.86 -6.72 3.96
C ARG A 152 2.64 -5.76 3.05
N GLY A 153 3.81 -5.31 3.51
CA GLY A 153 4.70 -4.40 2.77
C GLY A 153 4.27 -2.93 2.78
N CYS A 154 3.28 -2.52 3.58
CA CYS A 154 2.88 -1.11 3.69
C CYS A 154 3.94 -0.20 4.32
N ASN A 155 4.88 -0.75 5.08
CA ASN A 155 6.03 -0.03 5.63
C ASN A 155 7.30 -0.21 4.77
N THR A 156 7.27 -1.13 3.79
CA THR A 156 8.43 -1.44 2.98
C THR A 156 8.67 -0.36 1.94
N LEU A 157 9.85 0.25 2.01
CA LEU A 157 10.31 1.27 1.09
C LEU A 157 11.47 0.76 0.24
N GLN A 158 11.58 1.35 -0.94
CA GLN A 158 12.71 1.25 -1.84
C GLN A 158 12.91 2.63 -2.47
N CYS A 159 14.14 2.92 -2.89
CA CYS A 159 14.47 4.18 -3.53
C CYS A 159 14.98 3.97 -4.95
N LEU A 160 14.69 4.93 -5.84
CA LEU A 160 15.38 5.06 -7.11
C LEU A 160 16.57 5.98 -6.89
N VAL A 161 17.76 5.42 -7.02
CA VAL A 161 19.03 6.08 -6.71
C VAL A 161 19.77 6.40 -8.01
N ARG A 162 20.29 7.62 -8.13
CA ARG A 162 21.05 8.03 -9.31
C ARG A 162 22.39 7.31 -9.35
N LYS A 163 22.76 6.82 -10.53
CA LYS A 163 24.07 6.20 -10.74
C LYS A 163 25.18 7.23 -10.64
N GLN A 164 26.19 6.88 -9.87
CA GLN A 164 27.45 7.61 -9.84
C GLN A 164 28.36 7.18 -11.00
N SER A 165 29.41 7.96 -11.27
CA SER A 165 30.30 7.73 -12.41
C SER A 165 31.06 6.40 -12.37
N ASP A 166 31.20 5.81 -11.19
CA ASP A 166 31.86 4.54 -10.91
C ASP A 166 30.91 3.34 -10.87
N TRP A 167 29.60 3.56 -11.10
CA TRP A 167 28.58 2.51 -11.09
C TRP A 167 28.93 1.36 -12.08
N GLN A 168 28.74 0.12 -11.62
CA GLN A 168 28.90 -1.08 -12.42
C GLN A 168 27.66 -1.95 -12.30
N PRO A 169 27.26 -2.68 -13.36
CA PRO A 169 26.10 -3.54 -13.31
C PRO A 169 26.34 -4.75 -12.39
N ASP A 170 25.34 -5.05 -11.56
CA ASP A 170 25.27 -6.25 -10.74
C ASP A 170 24.34 -7.29 -11.40
N ALA A 171 24.49 -8.54 -10.98
CA ALA A 171 23.80 -9.66 -11.62
C ALA A 171 22.29 -9.71 -11.33
N ASP A 172 21.83 -9.04 -10.27
CA ASP A 172 20.43 -8.88 -9.87
C ASP A 172 19.77 -7.62 -10.44
N ASP A 173 20.50 -6.79 -11.19
CA ASP A 173 19.95 -5.60 -11.85
C ASP A 173 18.89 -5.96 -12.89
N GLU A 174 17.74 -5.29 -12.79
CA GLU A 174 16.71 -5.28 -13.82
C GLU A 174 17.24 -4.61 -15.11
N GLU A 175 16.64 -4.93 -16.26
CA GLU A 175 17.09 -4.43 -17.57
C GLU A 175 17.16 -2.89 -17.62
N PHE A 176 16.18 -2.21 -17.03
CA PHE A 176 16.15 -0.75 -17.00
C PHE A 176 17.28 -0.14 -16.16
N GLU A 177 17.76 -0.86 -15.14
CA GLU A 177 18.87 -0.42 -14.30
C GLU A 177 20.17 -0.51 -15.06
N ARG A 178 20.29 -1.31 -16.12
CA ARG A 178 21.52 -1.42 -16.92
C ARG A 178 21.63 -0.28 -17.92
N GLU A 179 20.53 0.05 -18.59
CA GLU A 179 20.49 1.06 -19.65
C GLU A 179 20.19 2.47 -19.15
N GLY A 180 19.55 2.59 -17.99
CA GLY A 180 19.10 3.86 -17.40
C GLY A 180 20.15 4.62 -16.60
N GLN A 181 19.75 5.76 -16.05
CA GLN A 181 20.58 6.61 -15.19
C GLN A 181 20.45 6.28 -13.69
N PHE A 182 19.58 5.34 -13.33
CA PHE A 182 19.23 5.04 -11.96
C PHE A 182 19.20 3.52 -11.73
N PHE A 183 19.30 3.14 -10.48
CA PHE A 183 19.15 1.77 -9.99
C PHE A 183 18.23 1.77 -8.75
N LEU A 184 17.73 0.62 -8.36
CA LEU A 184 16.92 0.44 -7.15
C LEU A 184 17.82 0.25 -5.93
N SER A 185 17.53 0.91 -4.83
CA SER A 185 18.17 0.56 -3.55
C SER A 185 17.77 -0.86 -3.09
N GLY A 186 18.40 -1.33 -2.03
CA GLY A 186 17.81 -2.37 -1.19
C GLY A 186 16.47 -1.95 -0.58
N LEU A 187 15.90 -2.81 0.26
CA LEU A 187 14.64 -2.53 0.96
C LEU A 187 14.89 -2.04 2.38
N SER A 188 14.04 -1.16 2.89
CA SER A 188 13.91 -0.90 4.33
C SER A 188 12.44 -1.07 4.72
N ASP A 189 12.17 -1.49 5.95
CA ASP A 189 10.82 -1.50 6.54
C ASP A 189 10.63 -0.32 7.52
N TYR A 190 11.54 0.65 7.48
CA TYR A 190 11.55 1.84 8.32
C TYR A 190 12.04 3.08 7.57
N MET A 191 11.29 4.17 7.72
CA MET A 191 11.72 5.51 7.30
C MET A 191 12.00 6.38 8.53
N PRO A 192 13.25 6.82 8.76
CA PRO A 192 13.56 7.78 9.81
C PRO A 192 12.86 9.12 9.60
N SER A 193 12.78 9.92 10.66
CA SER A 193 12.37 11.33 10.52
C SER A 193 13.36 12.05 9.61
N ARG A 194 12.85 12.93 8.75
CA ARG A 194 13.66 13.68 7.77
C ARG A 194 14.83 14.45 8.40
N ASP A 195 14.64 14.96 9.62
CA ASP A 195 15.64 15.74 10.35
C ASP A 195 16.64 14.90 11.16
N MET A 196 16.54 13.56 11.09
CA MET A 196 17.36 12.63 11.87
C MET A 196 18.35 11.85 10.99
N ASP A 197 17.87 11.08 10.02
CA ASP A 197 18.74 10.19 9.23
C ASP A 197 18.09 9.75 7.90
N SER A 198 18.87 9.07 7.06
CA SER A 198 18.42 8.35 5.87
C SER A 198 18.04 6.90 6.21
N PRO A 199 17.13 6.26 5.45
CA PRO A 199 16.76 4.88 5.70
C PRO A 199 17.91 3.91 5.38
N THR A 200 18.25 3.04 6.33
CA THR A 200 19.20 1.94 6.09
C THR A 200 18.54 0.77 5.38
N VAL A 201 19.06 0.39 4.22
CA VAL A 201 18.49 -0.65 3.35
C VAL A 201 19.19 -2.01 3.45
N PHE A 202 18.48 -3.08 3.09
CA PHE A 202 19.00 -4.43 3.00
C PHE A 202 18.36 -5.24 1.84
N PRO A 203 19.17 -6.04 1.11
CA PRO A 203 20.62 -5.92 1.04
C PRO A 203 21.02 -4.56 0.44
N ALA A 204 22.13 -3.98 0.89
CA ALA A 204 22.68 -2.80 0.23
C ALA A 204 23.07 -3.17 -1.21
N ARG A 205 22.70 -2.34 -2.19
CA ARG A 205 22.97 -2.55 -3.62
C ARG A 205 23.88 -1.44 -4.12
N HIS A 206 24.84 -1.76 -4.99
CA HIS A 206 25.76 -0.76 -5.58
C HIS A 206 26.45 0.15 -4.56
N HIS A 207 26.88 -0.43 -3.42
CA HIS A 207 27.47 0.29 -2.28
C HIS A 207 26.59 1.38 -1.65
N CYS A 208 25.28 1.37 -1.92
CA CYS A 208 24.30 2.26 -1.32
C CYS A 208 23.57 1.54 -0.19
N ALA A 209 24.01 1.79 1.06
CA ALA A 209 23.38 1.27 2.27
C ALA A 209 22.36 2.24 2.87
N ASP A 210 22.52 3.54 2.63
CA ASP A 210 21.70 4.60 3.24
C ASP A 210 21.34 5.64 2.16
N PRO A 211 20.41 5.32 1.23
CA PRO A 211 19.98 6.26 0.19
C PRO A 211 19.37 7.51 0.83
N ARG A 212 19.78 8.71 0.38
CA ARG A 212 19.25 10.01 0.82
C ARG A 212 17.82 10.22 0.34
N ALA A 213 16.89 9.47 0.93
CA ALA A 213 15.48 9.44 0.59
C ALA A 213 14.80 10.75 1.00
N GLU A 214 14.11 11.39 0.06
CA GLU A 214 13.55 12.71 0.33
C GLU A 214 12.26 12.97 -0.47
N THR A 215 11.39 13.77 0.14
CA THR A 215 10.15 14.27 -0.48
C THR A 215 10.38 15.61 -1.17
N TYR A 216 11.17 16.49 -0.55
CA TYR A 216 11.47 17.84 -1.04
C TYR A 216 12.92 18.01 -1.47
N ILE A 217 13.15 18.48 -2.69
CA ILE A 217 14.47 18.86 -3.17
C ILE A 217 14.76 20.27 -2.65
N TRP A 218 15.51 20.35 -1.56
CA TRP A 218 15.86 21.60 -0.88
C TRP A 218 16.98 22.37 -1.59
N ASP A 219 17.98 21.65 -2.09
CA ASP A 219 19.10 22.25 -2.82
C ASP A 219 19.27 21.56 -4.18
N LEU A 220 19.23 22.36 -5.24
CA LEU A 220 19.44 21.88 -6.60
C LEU A 220 20.90 21.45 -6.84
N SER A 221 21.86 21.90 -6.02
CA SER A 221 23.24 21.40 -6.11
C SER A 221 23.35 19.93 -5.73
N ASP A 222 22.45 19.46 -4.86
CA ASP A 222 22.45 18.12 -4.28
C ASP A 222 21.46 17.19 -4.99
N LEU A 223 20.85 17.63 -6.10
CA LEU A 223 19.84 16.86 -6.85
C LEU A 223 20.29 15.43 -7.18
N ASP A 224 21.58 15.26 -7.43
CA ASP A 224 22.18 13.99 -7.82
C ASP A 224 22.42 13.05 -6.62
N GLU A 225 22.33 13.56 -5.39
CA GLU A 225 22.46 12.80 -4.15
C GLU A 225 21.12 12.29 -3.61
N TYR A 226 20.03 13.02 -3.87
CA TYR A 226 18.70 12.62 -3.44
C TYR A 226 18.22 11.35 -4.15
N ALA A 227 17.50 10.52 -3.41
CA ALA A 227 16.86 9.32 -3.91
C ALA A 227 15.33 9.46 -3.80
N LEU A 228 14.61 8.96 -4.80
CA LEU A 228 13.14 9.02 -4.85
C LEU A 228 12.56 7.82 -4.09
N PRO A 229 11.94 7.99 -2.90
CA PRO A 229 11.38 6.89 -2.13
C PRO A 229 9.99 6.47 -2.61
N PHE A 230 9.73 5.16 -2.62
CA PHE A 230 8.41 4.59 -2.93
C PHE A 230 8.21 3.21 -2.30
N HIS A 231 6.95 2.78 -2.19
CA HIS A 231 6.66 1.38 -1.92
C HIS A 231 6.93 0.55 -3.18
N PRO A 232 7.63 -0.60 -3.09
CA PRO A 232 7.87 -1.48 -4.25
C PRO A 232 6.60 -1.83 -5.06
N THR A 233 5.47 -2.05 -4.38
CA THR A 233 4.17 -2.32 -5.02
C THR A 233 3.59 -1.10 -5.76
N CYS A 234 3.93 0.12 -5.36
CA CYS A 234 3.54 1.33 -6.09
C CYS A 234 4.31 1.47 -7.41
N LEU A 235 5.60 1.09 -7.44
CA LEU A 235 6.37 1.07 -8.69
C LEU A 235 5.75 0.08 -9.69
N GLU A 236 5.24 -1.06 -9.23
CA GLU A 236 4.53 -2.03 -10.07
C GLU A 236 3.24 -1.46 -10.70
N VAL A 237 2.53 -0.57 -9.99
CA VAL A 237 1.39 0.17 -10.55
C VAL A 237 1.88 1.15 -11.62
N PHE A 238 2.96 1.90 -11.35
CA PHE A 238 3.55 2.83 -12.32
C PHE A 238 4.02 2.11 -13.60
N LYS A 239 4.72 0.98 -13.47
CA LYS A 239 5.17 0.16 -14.61
C LYS A 239 4.01 -0.13 -15.55
N ARG A 240 2.86 -0.54 -15.00
CA ARG A 240 1.66 -0.88 -15.78
C ARG A 240 0.94 0.35 -16.33
N ALA A 241 0.85 1.44 -15.57
CA ALA A 241 0.31 2.71 -16.05
C ALA A 241 1.11 3.23 -17.27
N SER A 242 2.44 3.19 -17.18
CA SER A 242 3.34 3.60 -18.27
C SER A 242 3.24 2.69 -19.49
N LEU A 243 3.24 1.36 -19.29
CA LEU A 243 3.08 0.37 -20.36
C LEU A 243 1.76 0.57 -21.10
N ARG A 244 0.66 0.79 -20.38
CA ARG A 244 -0.66 1.00 -20.98
C ARG A 244 -0.69 2.25 -21.85
N ARG A 245 0.03 3.30 -21.46
CA ARG A 245 0.04 4.60 -22.15
C ARG A 245 0.98 4.64 -23.35
N SER A 246 2.16 4.04 -23.24
CA SER A 246 3.26 4.24 -24.20
C SER A 246 3.86 2.96 -24.77
N GLY A 247 3.40 1.79 -24.32
CA GLY A 247 3.95 0.49 -24.71
C GLY A 247 5.29 0.14 -24.05
N LYS A 248 5.84 1.02 -23.21
CA LYS A 248 7.08 0.79 -22.45
C LYS A 248 6.98 1.38 -21.04
N VAL A 249 7.84 0.91 -20.13
CA VAL A 249 7.99 1.55 -18.82
C VAL A 249 8.91 2.76 -18.97
N ASP A 250 8.42 3.95 -18.61
CA ASP A 250 9.11 5.23 -18.76
C ASP A 250 9.64 5.71 -17.41
N TYR A 251 10.73 5.08 -16.94
CA TYR A 251 11.39 5.46 -15.69
C TYR A 251 11.93 6.89 -15.73
N ALA A 252 12.34 7.38 -16.91
CA ALA A 252 12.78 8.75 -17.09
C ALA A 252 11.64 9.75 -16.84
N ALA A 253 10.40 9.42 -17.22
CA ALA A 253 9.23 10.25 -16.89
C ALA A 253 9.01 10.33 -15.38
N LEU A 254 9.10 9.21 -14.65
CA LEU A 254 8.94 9.19 -13.19
C LEU A 254 10.01 10.07 -12.51
N GLN A 255 11.26 9.94 -12.94
CA GLN A 255 12.39 10.67 -12.36
C GLN A 255 12.29 12.16 -12.67
N GLY A 256 12.19 12.54 -13.94
CA GLY A 256 12.19 13.95 -14.28
C GLY A 256 10.92 14.68 -13.85
N TRP A 257 9.78 13.98 -13.70
CA TRP A 257 8.63 14.54 -12.98
C TRP A 257 9.01 14.88 -11.54
N TRP A 258 9.54 13.92 -10.78
CA TRP A 258 9.91 14.14 -9.38
C TRP A 258 10.99 15.22 -9.22
N GLN A 259 11.97 15.30 -10.13
CA GLN A 259 13.01 16.34 -10.08
C GLN A 259 12.45 17.76 -10.31
N ILE A 260 11.31 17.89 -10.99
CA ILE A 260 10.66 19.18 -11.25
C ILE A 260 9.61 19.50 -10.18
N ASP A 261 8.78 18.52 -9.81
CA ASP A 261 7.69 18.68 -8.83
C ASP A 261 8.16 18.57 -7.39
N GLY A 262 9.29 17.90 -7.14
CA GLY A 262 9.86 17.77 -5.80
C GLY A 262 10.48 19.06 -5.28
N ILE A 263 10.60 20.11 -6.10
CA ILE A 263 11.04 21.45 -5.66
C ILE A 263 9.85 22.12 -4.95
N GLU A 264 10.09 22.71 -3.77
CA GLU A 264 9.08 23.20 -2.80
C GLU A 264 7.86 23.91 -3.43
N ASP A 265 8.08 24.77 -4.43
CA ASP A 265 7.01 25.54 -5.08
C ASP A 265 5.94 24.70 -5.82
N ASN A 266 6.24 23.44 -6.21
CA ASN A 266 5.35 22.62 -7.05
C ASN A 266 4.79 21.39 -6.32
N TYR A 267 5.37 21.00 -5.19
CA TYR A 267 5.07 19.71 -4.54
C TYR A 267 3.62 19.64 -4.07
N ASP A 268 3.15 20.70 -3.42
CA ASP A 268 1.78 20.80 -2.89
C ASP A 268 0.71 20.93 -3.99
N GLU A 269 1.11 21.14 -5.25
CA GLU A 269 0.17 21.22 -6.37
C GLU A 269 -0.26 19.85 -6.89
N PHE A 270 0.37 18.74 -6.46
CA PHE A 270 0.03 17.41 -6.95
C PHE A 270 -1.35 16.97 -6.40
N PRO A 271 -2.34 16.65 -7.27
CA PRO A 271 -3.71 16.36 -6.84
C PRO A 271 -3.83 14.94 -6.27
N ARG A 272 -3.49 14.79 -4.99
CA ARG A 272 -3.66 13.53 -4.27
C ARG A 272 -5.14 13.25 -4.01
N ASP A 273 -5.41 12.02 -3.56
CA ASP A 273 -6.73 11.63 -3.09
C ASP A 273 -6.99 12.32 -1.74
N GLU A 274 -8.22 12.80 -1.52
CA GLU A 274 -8.60 13.55 -0.32
C GLU A 274 -8.23 12.83 0.97
N ALA A 275 -8.42 11.51 1.03
CA ALA A 275 -8.06 10.71 2.20
C ALA A 275 -6.55 10.66 2.49
N VAL A 276 -5.70 10.87 1.47
CA VAL A 276 -4.25 11.00 1.64
C VAL A 276 -3.89 12.38 2.19
N ASP A 277 -4.51 13.43 1.67
CA ASP A 277 -4.27 14.80 2.15
C ASP A 277 -4.71 14.97 3.59
N GLU A 278 -5.88 14.43 3.97
CA GLU A 278 -6.37 14.42 5.36
C GLU A 278 -5.50 13.61 6.32
N ALA A 279 -4.70 12.67 5.80
CA ALA A 279 -3.81 11.85 6.60
C ALA A 279 -2.41 12.46 6.77
N ARG A 280 -2.02 13.39 5.88
CA ARG A 280 -0.68 14.02 5.84
C ARG A 280 -0.59 15.22 6.78
N GLU A 281 -0.42 14.92 8.06
CA GLU A 281 -0.14 15.93 9.07
C GLU A 281 1.34 15.86 9.49
N GLN A 282 1.71 16.43 10.65
CA GLN A 282 3.05 16.24 11.22
C GLN A 282 3.44 14.76 11.32
N TRP A 283 2.46 13.89 11.57
CA TRP A 283 2.55 12.43 11.56
C TRP A 283 1.38 11.89 10.74
N TRP A 284 1.55 10.71 10.16
CA TRP A 284 0.46 10.05 9.44
C TRP A 284 -0.75 9.80 10.35
N GLN A 285 -1.92 10.34 9.98
CA GLN A 285 -3.16 10.07 10.69
C GLN A 285 -3.83 8.79 10.18
N HIS A 286 -4.05 7.83 11.09
CA HIS A 286 -4.76 6.58 10.80
C HIS A 286 -6.29 6.78 10.87
N ASN A 287 -6.83 7.61 9.98
CA ASN A 287 -8.25 7.98 9.96
C ASN A 287 -9.16 6.76 9.77
N PHE A 288 -10.31 6.74 10.46
CA PHE A 288 -11.32 5.70 10.32
C PHE A 288 -11.84 5.63 8.87
N GLU A 289 -12.15 4.41 8.38
CA GLU A 289 -12.57 4.12 6.98
C GLU A 289 -11.51 4.38 5.88
N SER A 290 -10.31 4.83 6.27
CA SER A 290 -9.18 5.04 5.35
C SER A 290 -8.17 3.89 5.32
N GLU A 291 -8.45 2.75 5.99
CA GLU A 291 -7.48 1.64 6.13
C GLU A 291 -7.01 1.11 4.77
N TRP A 292 -7.84 1.21 3.74
CA TRP A 292 -7.50 0.82 2.38
C TRP A 292 -6.28 1.57 1.81
N LEU A 293 -5.89 2.73 2.35
CA LEU A 293 -4.65 3.43 1.97
C LEU A 293 -3.39 2.59 2.24
N ALA A 294 -3.40 1.79 3.30
CA ALA A 294 -2.31 0.89 3.68
C ALA A 294 -2.43 -0.52 3.08
N ALA A 295 -3.49 -0.80 2.32
CA ALA A 295 -3.69 -2.13 1.74
C ALA A 295 -2.74 -2.37 0.54
N ASN A 296 -2.12 -3.55 0.48
CA ASN A 296 -1.20 -3.95 -0.58
C ASN A 296 -1.89 -3.90 -1.95
N SER A 297 -1.33 -3.11 -2.86
CA SER A 297 -1.92 -2.88 -4.17
C SER A 297 -1.68 -4.04 -5.15
N CYS A 298 -0.66 -4.87 -4.99
CA CYS A 298 -0.32 -5.94 -5.92
C CYS A 298 -0.88 -7.30 -5.48
N TYR A 299 -0.72 -7.64 -4.21
CA TYR A 299 -1.08 -8.93 -3.62
C TYR A 299 -2.39 -8.83 -2.84
N VAL A 300 -3.49 -8.65 -3.57
CA VAL A 300 -4.81 -8.35 -2.97
C VAL A 300 -5.49 -9.63 -2.45
N PRO A 301 -5.71 -9.78 -1.14
CA PRO A 301 -6.45 -10.92 -0.60
C PRO A 301 -7.86 -11.01 -1.22
N GLY A 302 -8.29 -12.24 -1.55
CA GLY A 302 -9.59 -12.50 -2.18
C GLY A 302 -9.67 -12.23 -3.69
N LEU A 303 -8.75 -11.47 -4.30
CA LEU A 303 -8.76 -11.21 -5.74
C LEU A 303 -8.60 -12.51 -6.54
N ARG A 304 -7.67 -13.38 -6.16
CA ARG A 304 -7.46 -14.67 -6.84
C ARG A 304 -8.74 -15.51 -6.88
N SER A 305 -9.49 -15.57 -5.77
CA SER A 305 -10.77 -16.28 -5.70
C SER A 305 -11.81 -15.69 -6.67
N VAL A 306 -11.81 -14.37 -6.87
CA VAL A 306 -12.68 -13.73 -7.87
C VAL A 306 -12.27 -14.15 -9.28
N LEU A 307 -10.97 -14.12 -9.60
CA LEU A 307 -10.44 -14.50 -10.91
C LEU A 307 -10.74 -15.98 -11.24
N ASP A 308 -10.45 -16.89 -10.32
CA ASP A 308 -10.73 -18.33 -10.49
C ASP A 308 -12.23 -18.59 -10.71
N SER A 309 -13.11 -17.79 -10.09
CA SER A 309 -14.56 -17.96 -10.21
C SER A 309 -15.15 -17.54 -11.56
N VAL A 310 -14.37 -16.86 -12.40
CA VAL A 310 -14.79 -16.37 -13.73
C VAL A 310 -14.02 -17.03 -14.88
N GLU A 311 -13.03 -17.86 -14.57
CA GLU A 311 -12.37 -18.73 -15.54
C GLU A 311 -13.35 -19.85 -15.98
N HIS A 312 -13.33 -20.18 -17.28
CA HIS A 312 -14.19 -21.20 -17.91
C HIS A 312 -15.67 -20.84 -18.05
N LEU A 313 -15.96 -19.81 -18.86
CA LEU A 313 -17.27 -19.69 -19.50
C LEU A 313 -17.57 -20.96 -20.30
N ASP A 314 -18.68 -21.60 -19.95
CA ASP A 314 -19.31 -22.62 -20.77
C ASP A 314 -19.70 -22.00 -22.12
N GLU A 315 -19.34 -22.61 -23.26
CA GLU A 315 -19.50 -22.07 -24.63
C GLU A 315 -20.95 -21.63 -24.95
N ARG A 316 -21.93 -22.11 -24.19
CA ARG A 316 -23.36 -21.77 -24.32
C ARG A 316 -23.76 -20.45 -23.68
N ALA A 317 -22.83 -19.72 -23.04
CA ALA A 317 -23.10 -18.53 -22.25
C ALA A 317 -22.72 -17.20 -22.93
N GLU A 318 -22.48 -17.17 -24.24
CA GLU A 318 -22.11 -15.96 -25.01
C GLU A 318 -23.14 -14.83 -24.89
N PHE A 319 -24.41 -15.17 -24.67
CA PHE A 319 -25.51 -14.23 -24.41
C PHE A 319 -26.12 -14.48 -23.03
N ARG A 320 -25.53 -13.91 -21.97
CA ARG A 320 -26.22 -13.85 -20.67
C ARG A 320 -27.30 -12.77 -20.74
N SER A 321 -28.54 -13.19 -20.89
CA SER A 321 -29.70 -12.30 -20.78
C SER A 321 -29.72 -11.70 -19.37
N THR A 322 -29.29 -10.45 -19.23
CA THR A 322 -29.40 -9.71 -17.97
C THR A 322 -30.86 -9.26 -17.82
N GLY A 323 -31.71 -10.21 -17.45
CA GLY A 323 -33.15 -10.07 -17.31
C GLY A 323 -33.89 -11.22 -17.98
N GLN A 324 -34.56 -12.06 -17.20
CA GLN A 324 -35.70 -12.85 -17.67
C GLN A 324 -36.86 -11.89 -17.92
N GLY A 325 -36.82 -11.17 -19.04
CA GLY A 325 -38.02 -10.59 -19.63
C GLY A 325 -38.58 -11.63 -20.58
N SER A 326 -39.81 -12.10 -20.32
CA SER A 326 -40.55 -12.95 -21.26
C SER A 326 -40.52 -12.33 -22.66
N VAL A 327 -40.32 -13.16 -23.67
CA VAL A 327 -40.62 -12.83 -25.08
C VAL A 327 -42.12 -12.55 -25.17
N GLY A 328 -42.49 -11.28 -24.98
CA GLY A 328 -43.87 -10.83 -24.94
C GLY A 328 -43.91 -9.36 -24.54
N ASP A 329 -44.41 -8.51 -25.43
CA ASP A 329 -44.50 -7.04 -25.33
C ASP A 329 -43.16 -6.28 -25.40
N GLN A 330 -42.60 -6.23 -26.62
CA GLN A 330 -41.89 -5.02 -27.03
C GLN A 330 -42.94 -3.92 -27.28
N PRO A 331 -42.85 -2.75 -26.65
CA PRO A 331 -43.68 -1.63 -27.04
C PRO A 331 -43.40 -1.31 -28.53
N PRO A 332 -44.43 -1.17 -29.39
CA PRO A 332 -44.28 -0.97 -30.83
C PRO A 332 -43.58 0.34 -31.24
N THR A 333 -43.06 1.10 -30.28
CA THR A 333 -42.45 2.43 -30.44
C THR A 333 -40.93 2.46 -30.29
N ASP A 334 -40.28 1.37 -29.88
CA ASP A 334 -38.81 1.37 -29.73
C ASP A 334 -38.11 1.34 -31.10
N ILE A 335 -37.62 2.50 -31.54
CA ILE A 335 -36.95 2.66 -32.84
C ILE A 335 -35.68 1.82 -32.97
N PHE A 336 -35.03 1.46 -31.86
CA PHE A 336 -33.79 0.67 -31.85
C PHE A 336 -34.04 -0.81 -32.11
N SER A 337 -35.28 -1.29 -31.96
CA SER A 337 -35.66 -2.66 -32.33
C SER A 337 -35.47 -2.95 -33.84
N ARG A 338 -35.44 -1.89 -34.66
CA ARG A 338 -35.20 -1.98 -36.12
C ARG A 338 -33.72 -2.14 -36.47
N LEU A 339 -32.81 -1.93 -35.52
CA LEU A 339 -31.38 -2.09 -35.76
C LEU A 339 -30.97 -3.56 -35.58
N PRO A 340 -30.16 -4.11 -36.51
CA PRO A 340 -29.47 -5.38 -36.30
C PRO A 340 -28.70 -5.42 -34.98
N GLN A 341 -28.49 -6.61 -34.43
CA GLN A 341 -27.81 -6.79 -33.15
C GLN A 341 -26.37 -6.25 -33.18
N GLU A 342 -25.72 -6.33 -34.34
CA GLU A 342 -24.37 -5.85 -34.59
C GLU A 342 -24.30 -4.33 -34.42
N LEU A 343 -25.24 -3.58 -35.02
CA LEU A 343 -25.30 -2.12 -34.88
C LEU A 343 -25.64 -1.71 -33.44
N ARG A 344 -26.53 -2.44 -32.76
CA ARG A 344 -26.81 -2.21 -31.33
C ARG A 344 -25.58 -2.47 -30.46
N THR A 345 -24.80 -3.50 -30.80
CA THR A 345 -23.54 -3.82 -30.11
C THR A 345 -22.50 -2.73 -30.33
N MET A 346 -22.33 -2.24 -31.56
CA MET A 346 -21.44 -1.11 -31.85
C MET A 346 -21.79 0.13 -31.03
N VAL A 347 -23.09 0.46 -30.92
CA VAL A 347 -23.53 1.59 -30.09
C VAL A 347 -23.11 1.42 -28.64
N VAL A 348 -23.33 0.25 -28.03
CA VAL A 348 -22.97 0.05 -26.60
C VAL A 348 -21.47 -0.09 -26.37
N MET A 349 -20.68 -0.51 -27.36
CA MET A 349 -19.22 -0.58 -27.23
C MET A 349 -18.59 0.80 -27.01
N ASP A 350 -19.21 1.86 -27.53
CA ASP A 350 -18.74 3.24 -27.40
C ASP A 350 -19.24 3.95 -26.13
N LEU A 351 -20.15 3.34 -25.36
CA LEU A 351 -20.78 3.94 -24.19
C LEU A 351 -20.18 3.43 -22.88
N ASP A 352 -20.00 4.30 -21.89
CA ASP A 352 -19.64 3.90 -20.53
C ASP A 352 -20.76 3.11 -19.83
N SER A 353 -20.42 2.43 -18.73
CA SER A 353 -21.33 1.57 -18.00
C SER A 353 -22.56 2.30 -17.46
N SER A 354 -22.42 3.59 -17.11
CA SER A 354 -23.52 4.44 -16.66
C SER A 354 -24.51 4.74 -17.80
N SER A 355 -23.99 5.14 -18.95
CA SER A 355 -24.75 5.43 -20.17
C SER A 355 -25.42 4.18 -20.70
N ILE A 356 -24.78 3.01 -20.65
CA ILE A 356 -25.39 1.72 -20.97
C ILE A 356 -26.55 1.43 -20.02
N ALA A 357 -26.39 1.66 -18.70
CA ALA A 357 -27.47 1.45 -17.75
C ALA A 357 -28.66 2.36 -18.04
N SER A 358 -28.44 3.66 -18.32
CA SER A 358 -29.48 4.60 -18.72
C SER A 358 -30.14 4.22 -20.03
N LEU A 359 -29.36 3.80 -21.04
CA LEU A 359 -29.87 3.36 -22.33
C LEU A 359 -30.77 2.12 -22.19
N ARG A 360 -30.41 1.18 -21.32
CA ARG A 360 -31.19 -0.02 -21.04
C ARG A 360 -32.50 0.25 -20.31
N ILE A 361 -32.57 1.33 -19.53
CA ILE A 361 -33.83 1.81 -18.94
C ILE A 361 -34.72 2.41 -20.04
N ALA A 362 -34.13 3.18 -20.96
CA ALA A 362 -34.86 3.86 -22.04
C ALA A 362 -35.32 2.90 -23.17
N SER A 363 -34.55 1.86 -23.47
CA SER A 363 -34.82 0.91 -24.56
C SER A 363 -34.41 -0.51 -24.17
N ARG A 364 -35.41 -1.42 -24.15
CA ARG A 364 -35.17 -2.84 -23.89
C ARG A 364 -34.40 -3.55 -25.00
N SER A 365 -34.25 -2.90 -26.17
CA SER A 365 -33.45 -3.42 -27.28
C SER A 365 -31.97 -3.59 -26.92
N PHE A 366 -31.49 -3.00 -25.81
CA PHE A 366 -30.11 -3.14 -25.32
C PHE A 366 -29.94 -4.07 -24.11
N SER A 367 -30.98 -4.79 -23.70
CA SER A 367 -30.92 -5.66 -22.50
C SER A 367 -29.99 -6.89 -22.61
N PRO A 368 -29.87 -7.58 -23.77
CA PRO A 368 -28.84 -8.58 -23.92
C PRO A 368 -27.51 -7.91 -24.30
N LEU A 369 -26.54 -7.97 -23.39
CA LEU A 369 -25.18 -7.46 -23.63
C LEU A 369 -24.22 -8.64 -23.83
N PRO A 370 -23.49 -8.69 -24.96
CA PRO A 370 -22.45 -9.68 -25.19
C PRO A 370 -21.29 -9.58 -24.18
N GLN A 371 -20.56 -10.67 -23.96
CA GLN A 371 -19.34 -10.69 -23.13
C GLN A 371 -18.29 -9.67 -23.60
N ALA A 372 -18.16 -9.47 -24.91
CA ALA A 372 -17.26 -8.48 -25.51
C ALA A 372 -17.51 -7.05 -25.00
N VAL A 373 -18.76 -6.69 -24.68
CA VAL A 373 -19.09 -5.38 -24.09
C VAL A 373 -18.51 -5.26 -22.70
N PHE A 374 -18.65 -6.29 -21.86
CA PHE A 374 -18.09 -6.28 -20.51
C PHE A 374 -16.56 -6.36 -20.50
N GLN A 375 -15.96 -7.04 -21.48
CA GLN A 375 -14.52 -7.00 -21.70
C GLN A 375 -14.06 -5.58 -22.02
N ALA A 376 -14.68 -4.92 -23.01
CA ALA A 376 -14.35 -3.55 -23.38
C ALA A 376 -14.54 -2.57 -22.21
N LEU A 377 -15.63 -2.69 -21.45
CA LEU A 377 -15.87 -1.90 -20.25
C LEU A 377 -14.78 -2.13 -19.19
N THR A 378 -14.38 -3.38 -18.96
CA THR A 378 -13.31 -3.71 -18.01
C THR A 378 -12.00 -3.05 -18.43
N LEU A 379 -11.62 -3.17 -19.70
CA LEU A 379 -10.37 -2.60 -20.22
C LEU A 379 -10.36 -1.07 -20.29
N ARG A 380 -11.52 -0.43 -20.44
CA ARG A 380 -11.65 1.03 -20.53
C ARG A 380 -11.83 1.69 -19.16
N GLU A 381 -12.70 1.15 -18.32
CA GLU A 381 -13.07 1.76 -17.02
C GLU A 381 -12.24 1.24 -15.85
N ARG A 382 -11.59 0.08 -16.01
CA ARG A 382 -10.77 -0.55 -14.97
C ARG A 382 -9.40 -0.94 -15.51
N PRO A 383 -8.64 -0.01 -16.11
CA PRO A 383 -7.32 -0.30 -16.63
C PRO A 383 -6.34 -0.76 -15.52
N TRP A 384 -6.60 -0.40 -14.26
CA TRP A 384 -5.87 -0.89 -13.09
C TRP A 384 -6.13 -2.37 -12.77
N LEU A 385 -7.11 -3.05 -13.38
CA LEU A 385 -7.27 -4.51 -13.30
C LEU A 385 -6.45 -5.16 -14.41
N TRP A 386 -5.13 -5.18 -14.22
CA TRP A 386 -4.18 -5.63 -15.24
C TRP A 386 -4.17 -7.13 -15.48
N GLU A 387 -4.77 -7.92 -14.60
CA GLU A 387 -5.02 -9.35 -14.82
C GLU A 387 -5.90 -9.58 -16.08
N ALA A 388 -6.58 -8.54 -16.57
CA ALA A 388 -7.35 -8.57 -17.81
C ALA A 388 -6.53 -8.28 -19.09
N TRP A 389 -5.30 -7.78 -19.01
CA TRP A 389 -4.58 -7.30 -20.21
C TRP A 389 -3.04 -7.30 -20.16
N SER A 390 -2.41 -7.51 -19.02
CA SER A 390 -0.96 -7.45 -18.86
C SER A 390 -0.39 -8.78 -18.39
N SER A 391 0.60 -9.30 -19.13
CA SER A 391 1.43 -10.43 -18.72
C SER A 391 2.72 -10.00 -18.03
N LEU A 392 2.86 -8.72 -17.66
CA LEU A 392 4.05 -8.25 -16.97
C LEU A 392 4.09 -8.87 -15.56
N ASP A 393 5.10 -9.68 -15.28
CA ASP A 393 5.36 -10.21 -13.96
C ASP A 393 5.68 -9.09 -12.95
N TYR A 394 5.47 -9.35 -11.66
CA TYR A 394 5.92 -8.44 -10.62
C TYR A 394 7.43 -8.58 -10.38
N SER A 395 8.10 -7.47 -10.07
CA SER A 395 9.48 -7.53 -9.58
C SER A 395 9.56 -8.32 -8.28
N PHE A 396 10.65 -9.05 -8.10
CA PHE A 396 10.98 -9.71 -6.83
C PHE A 396 10.92 -8.75 -5.65
N TRP A 397 11.43 -7.52 -5.82
CA TRP A 397 11.48 -6.50 -4.77
C TRP A 397 10.10 -6.11 -4.23
N SER A 398 9.05 -6.32 -5.02
CA SER A 398 7.67 -6.09 -4.57
C SER A 398 7.08 -7.23 -3.76
N SER A 399 7.70 -8.41 -3.81
CA SER A 399 7.18 -9.64 -3.21
C SER A 399 7.69 -9.92 -1.80
N VAL A 400 8.69 -9.18 -1.33
CA VAL A 400 9.38 -9.41 -0.05
C VAL A 400 9.52 -8.11 0.75
N THR A 401 9.73 -8.23 2.06
CA THR A 401 10.08 -7.10 2.94
C THR A 401 11.56 -7.14 3.33
N ALA A 402 12.10 -6.02 3.85
CA ALA A 402 13.48 -5.98 4.31
C ALA A 402 13.73 -6.97 5.46
N LYS A 403 12.77 -7.08 6.39
CA LYS A 403 12.81 -8.04 7.49
C LYS A 403 12.87 -9.48 6.99
N GLU A 404 12.01 -9.88 6.05
CA GLU A 404 12.00 -11.24 5.51
C GLU A 404 13.35 -11.60 4.87
N LEU A 405 13.97 -10.64 4.17
CA LEU A 405 15.30 -10.82 3.60
C LEU A 405 16.39 -10.99 4.67
N ARG A 406 16.34 -10.19 5.75
CA ARG A 406 17.28 -10.32 6.88
C ARG A 406 17.11 -11.65 7.59
N ASP A 407 15.88 -12.04 7.92
CA ASP A 407 15.58 -13.31 8.56
C ASP A 407 16.07 -14.50 7.71
N ALA A 408 15.90 -14.43 6.39
CA ALA A 408 16.38 -15.46 5.46
C ALA A 408 17.91 -15.52 5.42
N ALA A 409 18.58 -14.37 5.37
CA ALA A 409 20.04 -14.28 5.38
C ALA A 409 20.64 -14.82 6.69
N ASP A 410 20.04 -14.48 7.84
CA ASP A 410 20.44 -14.98 9.16
C ASP A 410 20.24 -16.49 9.28
N ALA A 411 19.23 -17.05 8.60
CA ALA A 411 19.01 -18.48 8.47
C ALA A 411 19.99 -19.17 7.49
N GLY A 412 20.92 -18.43 6.87
CA GLY A 412 21.90 -18.94 5.92
C GLY A 412 21.32 -19.28 4.54
N ALA A 413 20.12 -18.79 4.21
CA ALA A 413 19.63 -18.87 2.85
C ALA A 413 20.46 -17.93 1.97
N GLU A 414 20.91 -18.42 0.80
CA GLU A 414 21.33 -17.47 -0.23
C GLU A 414 20.14 -16.57 -0.51
N ILE A 415 20.34 -15.25 -0.43
CA ILE A 415 19.38 -14.27 -0.92
C ILE A 415 19.31 -14.49 -2.43
N LEU A 416 18.50 -15.45 -2.84
CA LEU A 416 18.34 -15.85 -4.22
C LEU A 416 17.93 -14.60 -4.99
N LYS A 417 18.72 -14.26 -6.01
CA LYS A 417 18.41 -13.26 -7.05
C LYS A 417 17.00 -13.53 -7.53
N GLY A 418 16.03 -12.81 -6.98
CA GLY A 418 14.67 -13.32 -6.98
C GLY A 418 14.10 -13.29 -8.39
N ALA A 419 13.56 -14.44 -8.80
CA ALA A 419 12.79 -14.50 -10.03
C ALA A 419 11.60 -13.55 -9.92
N SER A 420 11.19 -12.99 -11.06
CA SER A 420 9.94 -12.25 -11.15
C SER A 420 8.78 -13.12 -10.68
N VAL A 421 7.76 -12.51 -10.08
CA VAL A 421 6.57 -13.21 -9.61
C VAL A 421 5.51 -13.18 -10.71
N PRO A 422 5.09 -14.35 -11.24
CA PRO A 422 4.14 -14.41 -12.35
C PRO A 422 2.81 -13.74 -12.02
N VAL A 423 2.27 -12.99 -12.97
CA VAL A 423 0.92 -12.43 -12.91
C VAL A 423 -0.08 -13.37 -13.58
N THR A 424 -1.29 -13.44 -13.00
CA THR A 424 -2.41 -14.16 -13.62
C THR A 424 -2.95 -13.32 -14.78
N LEU A 425 -2.93 -13.86 -15.99
CA LEU A 425 -3.56 -13.26 -17.16
C LEU A 425 -4.81 -14.06 -17.53
N LEU A 426 -5.97 -13.39 -17.52
CA LEU A 426 -7.24 -13.96 -17.92
C LEU A 426 -7.30 -14.17 -19.45
N ASP A 427 -7.82 -15.31 -19.87
CA ASP A 427 -8.02 -15.61 -21.28
C ASP A 427 -9.25 -14.87 -21.83
N ALA A 428 -9.03 -14.11 -22.90
CA ALA A 428 -10.04 -13.24 -23.50
C ALA A 428 -11.32 -13.96 -23.94
N ASN A 429 -11.20 -15.21 -24.38
CA ASN A 429 -12.29 -15.97 -24.99
C ASN A 429 -13.06 -16.82 -23.98
N THR A 430 -12.42 -17.19 -22.87
CA THR A 430 -12.98 -18.11 -21.88
C THR A 430 -13.38 -17.45 -20.56
N THR A 431 -13.14 -16.14 -20.40
CA THR A 431 -13.47 -15.39 -19.16
C THR A 431 -14.92 -14.91 -19.12
N ASP A 432 -15.62 -15.11 -18.00
CA ASP A 432 -16.93 -14.49 -17.73
C ASP A 432 -16.77 -13.01 -17.41
N TRP A 433 -16.59 -12.19 -18.45
CA TRP A 433 -16.38 -10.75 -18.33
C TRP A 433 -17.51 -10.03 -17.59
N TYR A 434 -18.76 -10.45 -17.79
CA TYR A 434 -19.88 -9.95 -17.00
C TYR A 434 -19.73 -10.31 -15.51
N GLY A 435 -19.45 -11.58 -15.22
CA GLY A 435 -19.21 -12.07 -13.87
C GLY A 435 -18.06 -11.32 -13.18
N LEU A 436 -16.96 -11.11 -13.89
CA LEU A 436 -15.79 -10.35 -13.42
C LEU A 436 -16.18 -8.91 -13.11
N PHE A 437 -16.79 -8.22 -14.08
CA PHE A 437 -17.18 -6.81 -13.92
C PHE A 437 -18.10 -6.64 -12.70
N LYS A 438 -19.09 -7.52 -12.54
CA LYS A 438 -20.01 -7.49 -11.40
C LYS A 438 -19.31 -7.77 -10.08
N ARG A 439 -18.54 -8.86 -9.97
CA ARG A 439 -17.89 -9.28 -8.71
C ARG A 439 -16.88 -8.25 -8.23
N ILE A 440 -16.11 -7.66 -9.14
CA ILE A 440 -15.18 -6.57 -8.80
C ILE A 440 -15.95 -5.32 -8.32
N SER A 441 -17.08 -4.95 -8.97
CA SER A 441 -17.90 -3.82 -8.48
C SER A 441 -18.40 -4.05 -7.05
N VAL A 442 -18.90 -5.26 -6.78
CA VAL A 442 -19.44 -5.62 -5.47
C VAL A 442 -18.33 -5.68 -4.42
N GLY A 443 -17.21 -6.34 -4.72
CA GLY A 443 -16.09 -6.45 -3.80
C GLY A 443 -15.45 -5.10 -3.43
N LEU A 444 -15.43 -4.13 -4.36
CA LEU A 444 -15.03 -2.76 -4.05
C LEU A 444 -16.06 -2.03 -3.17
N LYS A 445 -17.36 -2.19 -3.46
CA LYS A 445 -18.43 -1.56 -2.68
C LYS A 445 -18.49 -2.07 -1.24
N ASP A 446 -18.27 -3.38 -1.06
CA ASP A 446 -18.39 -4.05 0.23
C ASP A 446 -17.07 -4.03 1.04
N GLY A 447 -16.05 -3.29 0.58
CA GLY A 447 -14.76 -3.15 1.26
C GLY A 447 -13.93 -4.44 1.35
N GLN A 448 -14.26 -5.45 0.53
CA GLN A 448 -13.58 -6.75 0.52
C GLN A 448 -12.30 -6.77 -0.32
N LEU A 449 -12.16 -5.80 -1.25
CA LEU A 449 -11.02 -5.68 -2.15
C LEU A 449 -10.25 -4.38 -1.91
N LYS A 450 -9.89 -4.08 -0.65
CA LYS A 450 -9.20 -2.83 -0.27
C LYS A 450 -7.91 -2.60 -1.05
N GLY A 451 -7.09 -3.62 -1.25
CA GLY A 451 -5.88 -3.52 -2.06
C GLY A 451 -6.17 -3.10 -3.50
N LEU A 452 -7.30 -3.52 -4.07
CA LEU A 452 -7.74 -3.13 -5.41
C LEU A 452 -8.30 -1.70 -5.44
N GLN A 453 -8.96 -1.26 -4.36
CA GLN A 453 -9.34 0.14 -4.15
C GLN A 453 -8.09 1.04 -4.09
N ASN A 454 -7.07 0.64 -3.32
CA ASN A 454 -5.80 1.35 -3.25
C ASN A 454 -5.10 1.37 -4.62
N ARG A 455 -5.02 0.23 -5.30
CA ARG A 455 -4.48 0.12 -6.66
C ARG A 455 -5.15 1.09 -7.63
N ARG A 456 -6.49 1.21 -7.59
CA ARG A 456 -7.24 2.17 -8.42
C ARG A 456 -6.85 3.61 -8.11
N ARG A 457 -6.64 3.97 -6.85
CA ARG A 457 -6.19 5.31 -6.44
C ARG A 457 -4.77 5.57 -6.95
N ILE A 458 -3.82 4.70 -6.63
CA ILE A 458 -2.42 4.82 -7.06
C ILE A 458 -2.31 4.91 -8.59
N TRP A 459 -3.18 4.20 -9.32
CA TRP A 459 -3.25 4.31 -10.77
C TRP A 459 -3.55 5.73 -11.24
N LYS A 460 -4.45 6.47 -10.55
CA LYS A 460 -4.72 7.87 -10.87
C LYS A 460 -3.49 8.74 -10.66
N ASP A 461 -2.80 8.58 -9.53
CA ASP A 461 -1.53 9.29 -9.25
C ASP A 461 -0.50 8.97 -10.36
N CYS A 462 -0.39 7.72 -10.78
CA CYS A 462 0.51 7.34 -11.87
C CYS A 462 0.12 7.97 -13.22
N GLN A 463 -1.17 8.12 -13.52
CA GLN A 463 -1.61 8.83 -14.74
C GLN A 463 -1.24 10.31 -14.67
N GLU A 464 -1.45 10.96 -13.52
CA GLU A 464 -1.08 12.36 -13.30
C GLU A 464 0.44 12.58 -13.41
N ILE A 465 1.26 11.70 -12.82
CA ILE A 465 2.73 11.72 -12.99
C ILE A 465 3.09 11.70 -14.48
N LEU A 466 2.48 10.79 -15.25
CA LEU A 466 2.73 10.68 -16.68
C LEU A 466 2.20 11.88 -17.48
N ASP A 467 1.11 12.50 -17.05
CA ASP A 467 0.56 13.72 -17.66
C ASP A 467 1.47 14.92 -17.45
N ARG A 468 1.94 15.14 -16.22
CA ARG A 468 2.92 16.18 -15.89
C ARG A 468 4.24 15.97 -16.60
N ALA A 469 4.77 14.75 -16.60
CA ALA A 469 5.99 14.41 -17.33
C ALA A 469 5.86 14.70 -18.84
N ALA A 470 4.72 14.35 -19.45
CA ALA A 470 4.46 14.67 -20.85
C ALA A 470 4.37 16.18 -21.10
N ASP A 471 3.75 16.92 -20.18
CA ASP A 471 3.68 18.37 -20.25
C ASP A 471 5.06 19.03 -20.13
N TYR A 472 5.91 18.57 -19.21
CA TYR A 472 7.28 19.05 -19.05
C TYR A 472 8.16 18.79 -20.26
N ARG A 473 8.04 17.62 -20.90
CA ARG A 473 8.69 17.35 -22.19
C ARG A 473 8.25 18.33 -23.27
N ARG A 474 6.94 18.59 -23.38
CA ARG A 474 6.42 19.57 -24.37
C ARG A 474 6.93 20.98 -24.12
N LYS A 475 7.15 21.35 -22.86
CA LYS A 475 7.70 22.65 -22.43
C LYS A 475 9.24 22.71 -22.49
N GLY A 476 9.92 21.60 -22.80
CA GLY A 476 11.40 21.53 -22.81
C GLY A 476 12.03 21.63 -21.42
N LYS A 477 11.29 21.28 -20.36
CA LYS A 477 11.80 21.21 -18.98
C LYS A 477 12.42 19.86 -18.63
N MET A 478 12.14 18.83 -19.43
CA MET A 478 12.66 17.45 -19.32
C MET A 478 13.08 16.93 -20.69
#